data_AF-A0A937NK43-F1
#
_entry.id   AF-A0A937NK43-F1
#
_cell.length_a   1.000
_cell.length_b   1.000
_cell.length_c   1.000
_cell.angle_alpha   90.00
_cell.angle_beta   90.00
_cell.angle_gamma   90.00
#
_symmetry.space_group_name_H-M   'P 1'
#
loop_
_entity.id
_entity.type
_entity.pdbx_description
1 polymer ?
#
loop_
_entity_poly.entity_id
_entity_poly.type
_entity_poly.pdbx_seq_one_letter_code
_entity_poly.pdbx_strand_id
1 'polypeptide(L)' 'MHRTFHFLPLTRSRKNEREHSSKSDRTEEQLADLKARLPKHSVPPAMLIELEELEEELERTRAEAAQESPQ' A
#
# COMPACT_ATOMS: atom_id res chain seq x y z
N MET A 1 -27.32 -35.40 -14.20
CA MET A 1 -25.91 -35.31 -13.78
C MET A 1 -25.69 -33.95 -13.14
N HIS A 2 -25.57 -33.86 -11.82
CA HIS A 2 -25.32 -32.59 -11.12
C HIS A 2 -23.89 -32.62 -10.60
N ARG A 3 -22.95 -31.97 -11.30
CA ARG A 3 -21.61 -31.70 -10.78
C ARG A 3 -21.72 -30.48 -9.89
N THR A 4 -21.95 -30.71 -8.61
CA THR A 4 -21.74 -29.72 -7.56
C THR A 4 -20.23 -29.41 -7.54
N PHE A 5 -19.85 -28.31 -8.19
CA PHE A 5 -18.55 -27.71 -7.99
C PHE A 5 -18.50 -27.20 -6.55
N HIS A 6 -17.92 -28.00 -5.66
CA HIS A 6 -17.47 -27.52 -4.36
C HIS A 6 -16.23 -26.67 -4.61
N PHE A 7 -16.45 -25.38 -4.85
CA PHE A 7 -15.40 -24.38 -4.80
C PHE A 7 -15.08 -24.15 -3.31
N LEU A 8 -14.05 -24.84 -2.81
CA LEU A 8 -13.49 -24.55 -1.49
C LEU A 8 -12.79 -23.19 -1.59
N PRO A 9 -13.21 -22.15 -0.84
CA PRO A 9 -12.49 -20.90 -0.84
C PRO A 9 -11.13 -21.12 -0.15
N LEU A 10 -10.07 -20.83 -0.89
CA LEU A 10 -8.68 -20.80 -0.45
C LEU A 10 -8.55 -19.89 0.78
N THR A 11 -8.34 -20.45 1.97
CA THR A 11 -7.91 -19.67 3.13
C THR A 11 -6.42 -19.35 3.00
N ARG A 12 -6.09 -18.35 2.19
CA ARG A 12 -4.86 -17.56 2.31
C ARG A 12 -5.34 -16.17 2.75
N SER A 13 -4.88 -15.51 3.79
CA SER A 13 -3.92 -15.77 4.85
C SER A 13 -4.15 -14.60 5.81
N ARG A 14 -4.69 -14.83 7.01
CA ARG A 14 -4.94 -13.76 8.01
C ARG A 14 -3.67 -13.01 8.46
N LYS A 15 -2.49 -13.41 7.98
CA LYS A 15 -1.21 -12.77 8.27
C LYS A 15 -0.93 -11.56 7.37
N ASN A 16 -1.52 -11.48 6.18
CA ASN A 16 -1.15 -10.46 5.19
C ASN A 16 -1.72 -9.08 5.56
N GLU A 17 -2.97 -9.03 6.05
CA GLU A 17 -3.67 -7.78 6.41
C GLU A 17 -2.90 -6.92 7.43
N ARG A 18 -2.23 -7.53 8.42
CA ARG A 18 -1.45 -6.78 9.43
C ARG A 18 -0.13 -6.24 8.88
N GLU A 19 0.48 -6.99 7.95
CA GLU A 19 1.75 -6.63 7.33
C GLU A 19 1.57 -5.52 6.28
N HIS A 20 0.44 -5.49 5.57
CA HIS A 20 0.12 -4.40 4.66
C HIS A 20 -0.22 -3.11 5.42
N SER A 21 -1.01 -3.21 6.50
CA SER A 21 -1.32 -2.04 7.36
C SER A 21 -0.05 -1.39 7.91
N SER A 22 0.85 -2.18 8.50
CA SER A 22 2.07 -1.64 9.14
C SER A 22 3.04 -1.00 8.14
N LYS A 23 3.10 -1.50 6.90
CA LYS A 23 3.87 -0.88 5.82
C LYS A 23 3.24 0.43 5.36
N SER A 24 1.92 0.45 5.13
CA SER A 24 1.21 1.67 4.77
C SER A 24 1.39 2.77 5.82
N ASP A 25 1.22 2.45 7.10
CA ASP A 25 1.36 3.42 8.21
C ASP A 25 2.76 4.06 8.23
N ARG A 26 3.80 3.26 8.02
CA ARG A 26 5.20 3.75 7.98
C ARG A 26 5.45 4.67 6.79
N THR A 27 4.96 4.30 5.60
CA THR A 27 5.11 5.12 4.40
C THR A 27 4.34 6.44 4.53
N GLU A 28 3.17 6.43 5.17
CA GLU A 28 2.41 7.67 5.48
C GLU A 28 3.17 8.60 6.44
N GLU A 29 3.81 8.05 7.46
CA GLU A 29 4.62 8.81 8.40
C GLU A 29 5.82 9.47 7.70
N GLN A 30 6.53 8.72 6.85
CA GLN A 30 7.64 9.25 6.05
C GLN A 30 7.18 10.34 5.08
N LEU A 31 6.01 10.17 4.46
CA LEU A 31 5.42 11.15 3.57
C LEU A 31 5.05 12.44 4.32
N ALA A 32 4.46 12.32 5.51
CA ALA A 32 4.09 13.47 6.34
C ALA A 32 5.31 14.25 6.82
N ASP A 33 6.36 13.55 7.26
CA ASP A 33 7.63 14.17 7.64
C ASP A 33 8.28 14.89 6.45
N LEU A 34 8.38 14.21 5.30
CA LEU A 34 8.92 14.79 4.07
C LEU A 34 8.16 16.04 3.64
N LYS A 35 6.82 16.00 3.66
CA LYS A 35 5.95 17.15 3.36
C LYS A 35 6.13 18.30 4.36
N ALA A 36 6.37 18.01 5.63
CA ALA A 36 6.60 19.02 6.67
C ALA A 36 7.95 19.74 6.52
N ARG A 37 8.99 19.06 6.03
CA ARG A 37 10.32 19.65 5.77
C ARG A 37 10.45 20.39 4.44
N LEU A 38 9.42 20.41 3.59
CA LEU A 38 9.51 21.03 2.28
C LEU A 38 9.74 22.55 2.37
N PRO A 39 10.74 23.09 1.64
CA PRO A 39 10.94 24.53 1.54
C PRO A 39 9.83 25.21 0.72
N LYS A 40 9.32 26.34 1.22
CA LYS A 40 8.18 27.09 0.66
C LYS A 40 8.29 27.55 -0.80
N HIS A 41 9.52 27.76 -1.29
CA HIS A 41 9.74 28.47 -2.56
C HIS A 41 10.49 27.67 -3.61
N SER A 42 11.19 26.60 -3.22
CA SER A 42 11.96 25.79 -4.16
C SER A 42 12.16 24.41 -3.57
N VAL A 43 11.24 23.49 -3.91
CA VAL A 43 11.38 22.09 -3.53
C VAL A 43 12.50 21.49 -4.38
N PRO A 44 13.56 20.93 -3.77
CA PRO A 44 14.63 20.28 -4.52
C PRO A 44 14.06 19.11 -5.34
N PRO A 45 14.53 18.89 -6.59
CA PRO A 45 14.10 17.75 -7.40
C PRO A 45 14.25 16.41 -6.69
N ALA A 46 15.29 16.24 -5.89
CA ALA A 46 15.49 15.04 -5.08
C ALA A 46 14.36 14.78 -4.08
N MET A 47 13.80 15.82 -3.45
CA MET A 47 12.66 15.68 -2.53
C MET A 47 11.35 15.41 -3.26
N LEU A 48 11.20 15.88 -4.50
CA LEU A 48 10.03 15.56 -5.34
C LEU A 48 10.05 14.08 -5.75
N ILE A 49 11.21 13.57 -6.15
CA ILE A 49 11.39 12.15 -6.47
C ILE A 49 11.08 11.29 -5.24
N GLU A 50 11.64 11.64 -4.07
CA GLU A 50 11.37 10.93 -2.81
C GLU A 50 9.87 10.95 -2.46
N LEU A 51 9.17 12.05 -2.75
CA LEU A 51 7.72 12.18 -2.59
C LEU A 51 6.95 11.22 -3.49
N GLU A 52 7.26 11.23 -4.80
CA GLU A 52 6.61 10.38 -5.79
C GLU A 52 6.81 8.89 -5.48
N GLU A 53 8.03 8.50 -5.07
CA GLU A 53 8.35 7.12 -4.68
C GLU A 53 7.55 6.68 -3.45
N LEU A 54 7.46 7.51 -2.41
CA LEU A 54 6.68 7.20 -1.20
C LEU A 54 5.16 7.15 -1.49
N GLU A 55 4.65 8.02 -2.37
CA GLU A 55 3.24 7.99 -2.79
C GLU A 55 2.92 6.74 -3.60
N GLU A 56 3.80 6.33 -4.51
CA GLU A 56 3.64 5.10 -5.30
C GLU A 56 3.73 3.84 -4.43
N GLU A 57 4.66 3.77 -3.48
CA GLU A 57 4.79 2.63 -2.56
C GLU A 57 3.56 2.46 -1.68
N LEU A 58 2.99 3.57 -1.21
CA LEU A 58 1.72 3.59 -0.48
C LEU A 58 0.58 3.04 -1.33
N GLU A 59 0.45 3.55 -2.55
CA GLU A 59 -0.60 3.13 -3.48
C GLU A 59 -0.47 1.64 -3.81
N ARG A 60 0.74 1.14 -4.09
CA ARG A 60 1.00 -0.28 -4.31
C ARG A 60 0.61 -1.12 -3.11
N THR A 61 1.02 -0.72 -1.90
CA THR A 61 0.70 -1.47 -0.67
C THR A 61 -0.81 -1.53 -0.43
N ARG A 62 -1.53 -0.42 -0.67
CA ARG A 62 -3.00 -0.36 -0.58
C ARG A 62 -3.68 -1.17 -1.67
N ALA A 63 -3.15 -1.13 -2.89
CA ALA A 63 -3.66 -1.90 -4.02
C ALA A 63 -3.45 -3.40 -3.81
N GLU A 64 -2.31 -3.83 -3.27
CA GLU A 64 -2.06 -5.21 -2.88
C GLU A 64 -3.04 -5.67 -1.80
N ALA A 65 -3.26 -4.85 -0.76
CA ALA A 65 -4.26 -5.13 0.27
C ALA A 65 -5.69 -5.22 -0.29
N ALA A 66 -6.02 -4.42 -1.32
CA ALA A 66 -7.33 -4.43 -1.97
C ALA A 66 -7.49 -5.58 -2.99
N GLN A 67 -6.43 -5.96 -3.71
CA GLN A 67 -6.43 -7.01 -4.73
C GLN A 67 -6.37 -8.42 -4.13
N GLU A 68 -5.90 -8.58 -2.88
CA GLU A 68 -5.96 -9.85 -2.15
C GLU A 68 -7.38 -10.24 -1.69
N SER A 69 -8.41 -9.43 -2.00
CA SER A 69 -9.82 -9.83 -1.90
C SER A 69 -10.39 -10.26 -3.25
N PRO A 70 -10.26 -11.52 -3.68
CA PRO A 70 -11.05 -12.04 -4.79
C PRO A 70 -12.49 -12.27 -4.29
N GLN A 71 -13.44 -11.65 -5.00
CA GLN A 71 -14.87 -11.98 -4.94
C GLN A 71 -15.12 -13.42 -5.39
#